data_AF-A0A662U1J2-F1
#
_entry.id   AF-A0A662U1J2-F1
#
_cell.length_a   1.000
_cell.length_b   1.000
_cell.length_c   1.000
_cell.angle_alpha   90.00
_cell.angle_beta   90.00
_cell.angle_gamma   90.00
#
_symmetry.space_group_name_H-M   'P 1'
#
loop_
_entity.id
_entity.type
_entity.pdbx_description
1 polymer ?
#
loop_
_entity_poly.entity_id
_entity_poly.type
_entity_poly.pdbx_seq_one_letter_code
_entity_poly.pdbx_strand_id
1 'polypeptide(L)'
;MRLKAITVTLICLTIVFHVVLLAYPVSSTTSHDVFKRTVSILVPAVSQTEEGLKGVISNITVTIVKPGSGKVYISATPLTEIDMQASARTAAIIASTVLGENPLAMDYYVSVESPSIIIGGPSAGAALTLAIMSAISEYPVNSSVMITGMINPDGTIGPVGGVKEKLEAAASAGMKIFLVPVGQSVVQENIVERRRIGPFIIRTVKPVKIDLVEYGRKLGVTVIEVSNIIEAAKYLLNMEIAEKPIEDIELKLSDQAKSLLTKQIVEFKNTYEDIKSRIKEASGVIADVLREADARYRSALKLSGEGKLYS
;
A
#
# COMPACT_ATOMS: atom_id res chain seq x y z
N MET A 1 -77.47 -9.10 -30.22
CA MET A 1 -76.40 -8.10 -30.48
C MET A 1 -75.44 -7.87 -29.31
N ARG A 2 -75.91 -7.85 -28.04
CA ARG A 2 -75.05 -7.55 -26.87
C ARG A 2 -73.94 -8.58 -26.60
N LEU A 3 -74.16 -9.88 -26.87
CA LEU A 3 -73.17 -10.92 -26.59
C LEU A 3 -71.92 -10.81 -27.50
N LYS A 4 -72.11 -10.51 -28.80
CA LYS A 4 -71.01 -10.33 -29.76
C LYS A 4 -70.12 -9.12 -29.42
N ALA A 5 -70.71 -8.05 -28.89
CA ALA A 5 -69.96 -6.87 -28.47
C ALA A 5 -69.03 -7.20 -27.29
N ILE A 6 -69.50 -7.97 -26.31
CA ILE A 6 -68.71 -8.38 -25.14
C ILE A 6 -67.54 -9.27 -25.55
N THR A 7 -67.75 -10.22 -26.47
CA THR A 7 -66.67 -11.12 -26.93
C THR A 7 -65.58 -10.35 -27.67
N VAL A 8 -65.94 -9.37 -28.51
CA VAL A 8 -64.97 -8.53 -29.24
C VAL A 8 -64.18 -7.65 -28.27
N THR A 9 -64.83 -7.04 -27.27
CA THR A 9 -64.13 -6.23 -26.26
C THR A 9 -63.15 -7.06 -25.43
N LEU A 10 -63.52 -8.29 -25.06
CA LEU A 10 -62.66 -9.19 -24.29
C LEU A 10 -61.42 -9.60 -25.08
N ILE A 11 -61.59 -9.93 -26.37
CA ILE A 11 -60.48 -10.26 -27.28
C ILE A 11 -59.55 -9.05 -27.43
N CYS A 12 -60.10 -7.86 -27.64
CA CYS A 12 -59.31 -6.63 -27.76
C CYS A 12 -58.51 -6.36 -26.48
N LEU A 13 -59.12 -6.55 -25.29
CA LEU A 13 -58.44 -6.40 -24.00
C LEU A 13 -57.30 -7.42 -23.83
N THR A 14 -57.51 -8.68 -24.23
CA THR A 14 -56.46 -9.71 -24.16
C THR A 14 -55.28 -9.44 -25.09
N ILE A 15 -55.55 -8.88 -26.28
CA ILE A 15 -54.52 -8.50 -27.25
C ILE A 15 -53.73 -7.31 -26.73
N VAL A 16 -54.41 -6.27 -26.22
CA VAL A 16 -53.75 -5.10 -25.61
C VAL A 16 -52.89 -5.55 -24.42
N PHE A 17 -53.40 -6.44 -23.58
CA PHE A 17 -52.64 -6.98 -22.45
C PHE A 17 -51.38 -7.74 -22.90
N HIS A 18 -51.47 -8.57 -23.95
CA HIS A 18 -50.31 -9.29 -24.49
C HIS A 18 -49.29 -8.37 -25.16
N VAL A 19 -49.76 -7.34 -25.89
CA VAL A 19 -48.88 -6.34 -26.51
C VAL A 19 -48.16 -5.51 -25.44
N VAL A 20 -48.86 -5.13 -24.37
CA VAL A 20 -48.26 -4.45 -23.22
C VAL A 20 -47.24 -5.37 -22.53
N LEU A 21 -47.53 -6.66 -22.37
CA LEU A 21 -46.59 -7.64 -21.81
C LEU A 21 -45.32 -7.79 -22.65
N LEU A 22 -45.46 -7.81 -23.98
CA LEU A 22 -44.35 -7.90 -24.94
C LEU A 22 -43.57 -6.58 -25.09
N ALA A 23 -44.20 -5.45 -24.78
CA ALA A 23 -43.58 -4.12 -24.83
C ALA A 23 -42.80 -3.77 -23.57
N TYR A 24 -42.94 -4.52 -22.47
CA TYR A 24 -41.97 -4.44 -21.40
C TYR A 24 -40.67 -5.04 -21.91
N PRO A 25 -39.58 -4.27 -21.98
CA PRO A 25 -38.28 -4.90 -22.12
C PRO A 25 -38.17 -5.84 -20.92
N VAL A 26 -38.12 -7.15 -21.19
CA VAL A 26 -37.53 -8.09 -20.25
C VAL A 26 -36.11 -7.56 -20.12
N SER A 27 -35.87 -6.73 -19.10
CA SER A 27 -34.53 -6.32 -18.73
C SER A 27 -33.82 -7.62 -18.43
N SER A 28 -33.12 -8.15 -19.42
CA SER A 28 -32.07 -9.11 -19.19
C SER A 28 -31.12 -8.37 -18.26
N THR A 29 -31.17 -8.67 -16.97
CA THR A 29 -30.07 -8.39 -16.07
C THR A 29 -28.90 -9.17 -16.67
N THR A 30 -28.14 -8.52 -17.55
CA THR A 30 -26.77 -8.90 -17.81
C THR A 30 -26.13 -8.90 -16.44
N SER A 31 -25.92 -10.09 -15.87
CA SER A 31 -24.97 -10.27 -14.79
C SER A 31 -23.64 -9.85 -15.38
N HIS A 32 -23.32 -8.56 -15.33
CA HIS A 32 -21.95 -8.13 -15.47
C HIS A 32 -21.21 -8.89 -14.37
N ASP A 33 -20.28 -9.76 -14.73
CA ASP A 33 -19.45 -10.46 -13.77
C ASP A 33 -18.73 -9.40 -12.94
N VAL A 34 -19.27 -9.12 -11.75
CA VAL A 34 -18.66 -8.21 -10.80
C VAL A 34 -17.53 -8.99 -10.17
N PHE A 35 -16.30 -8.68 -10.58
CA PHE A 35 -15.14 -9.20 -9.89
C PHE A 35 -15.14 -8.61 -8.48
N LYS A 36 -15.20 -9.49 -7.48
CA LYS A 36 -15.11 -9.12 -6.08
C LYS A 36 -14.18 -10.08 -5.38
N ARG A 37 -13.11 -9.55 -4.80
CA ARG A 37 -12.14 -10.35 -4.03
C ARG A 37 -11.80 -9.66 -2.73
N THR A 38 -11.76 -10.45 -1.66
CA THR A 38 -11.41 -10.00 -0.31
C THR A 38 -10.15 -10.70 0.15
N VAL A 39 -9.21 -9.94 0.70
CA VAL A 39 -7.95 -10.41 1.28
C VAL A 39 -7.79 -9.79 2.66
N SER A 40 -7.37 -10.60 3.63
CA SER A 40 -7.06 -10.13 4.98
C SER A 40 -5.60 -10.42 5.32
N ILE A 41 -4.92 -9.47 5.94
CA ILE A 41 -3.53 -9.59 6.36
C ILE A 41 -3.34 -9.09 7.80
N LEU A 42 -2.39 -9.70 8.50
CA LEU A 42 -1.95 -9.23 9.81
C LEU A 42 -0.86 -8.18 9.64
N VAL A 43 -0.97 -7.09 10.38
CA VAL A 43 0.00 -5.99 10.37
C VAL A 43 0.40 -5.62 11.79
N PRO A 44 1.67 -5.26 12.04
CA PRO A 44 2.11 -4.85 13.36
C PRO A 44 1.89 -3.35 13.55
N ALA A 45 1.40 -2.98 14.72
CA ALA A 45 1.27 -1.61 15.16
C ALA A 45 1.93 -1.44 16.53
N VAL A 46 2.01 -0.19 16.99
CA VAL A 46 2.46 0.11 18.35
C VAL A 46 1.33 0.77 19.12
N SER A 47 1.24 0.44 20.40
CA SER A 47 0.37 1.11 21.36
C SER A 47 1.22 1.76 22.43
N GLN A 48 0.86 2.98 22.83
CA GLN A 48 1.47 3.64 23.97
C GLN A 48 0.93 3.06 25.27
N THR A 49 1.81 2.64 26.17
CA THR A 49 1.49 2.17 27.53
C THR A 49 2.26 3.00 28.57
N GLU A 50 1.94 2.84 29.86
CA GLU A 50 2.66 3.49 30.96
C GLU A 50 4.15 3.09 31.04
N GLU A 51 4.48 1.87 30.60
CA GLU A 51 5.84 1.33 30.62
C GLU A 51 6.65 1.62 29.34
N GLY A 52 5.98 2.11 28.29
CA GLY A 52 6.61 2.41 27.01
C GLY A 52 5.74 2.01 25.82
N LEU A 53 6.37 1.93 24.64
CA LEU A 53 5.71 1.39 23.45
C LEU A 53 5.59 -0.13 23.57
N LYS A 54 4.44 -0.66 23.17
CA LYS A 54 4.21 -2.10 23.09
C LYS A 54 3.68 -2.46 21.70
N GLY A 55 4.23 -3.50 21.10
CA GLY A 55 3.77 -4.03 19.83
C GLY A 55 2.40 -4.70 19.96
N VAL A 56 1.53 -4.46 18.99
CA VAL A 56 0.23 -5.12 18.87
C VAL A 56 0.02 -5.59 17.43
N ILE A 57 -0.85 -6.57 17.25
CA ILE A 57 -1.25 -7.05 15.92
C ILE A 57 -2.62 -6.48 15.58
N SER A 58 -2.72 -5.91 14.39
CA SER A 58 -3.95 -5.43 13.78
C SER A 58 -4.25 -6.26 12.54
N ASN A 59 -5.52 -6.30 12.14
CA ASN A 59 -5.97 -6.96 10.92
C ASN A 59 -6.40 -5.90 9.90
N ILE A 60 -5.91 -6.02 8.66
CA ILE A 60 -6.38 -5.22 7.54
C ILE A 60 -7.08 -6.14 6.57
N THR A 61 -8.35 -5.83 6.28
CA THR A 61 -9.14 -6.51 5.27
C THR A 61 -9.38 -5.56 4.09
N VAL A 62 -9.00 -6.00 2.89
CA VAL A 62 -9.19 -5.26 1.65
C VAL A 62 -10.19 -6.01 0.79
N THR A 63 -11.20 -5.32 0.27
CA THR A 63 -12.08 -5.85 -0.78
C THR A 63 -11.98 -4.97 -2.03
N ILE A 64 -11.72 -5.60 -3.17
CA ILE A 64 -11.69 -4.96 -4.48
C ILE A 64 -12.95 -5.32 -5.24
N VAL A 65 -13.57 -4.33 -5.86
CA VAL A 65 -14.76 -4.50 -6.71
C VAL A 65 -14.52 -3.88 -8.08
N LYS A 66 -14.73 -4.67 -9.15
CA LYS A 66 -14.62 -4.23 -10.56
C LYS A 66 -15.88 -4.68 -11.33
N PRO A 67 -16.52 -3.80 -12.12
CA PRO A 67 -16.15 -2.41 -12.38
C PRO A 67 -16.40 -1.50 -11.18
N GLY A 68 -15.60 -0.45 -11.06
CA GLY A 68 -15.68 0.59 -10.03
C GLY A 68 -15.35 1.98 -10.56
N SER A 69 -15.15 2.93 -9.65
CA SER A 69 -14.98 4.36 -9.95
C SER A 69 -13.70 4.97 -9.38
N GLY A 70 -12.79 4.16 -8.84
CA GLY A 70 -11.55 4.61 -8.21
C GLY A 70 -11.72 5.06 -6.77
N LYS A 71 -12.86 4.78 -6.13
CA LYS A 71 -13.13 5.25 -4.77
C LYS A 71 -12.49 4.35 -3.75
N VAL A 72 -11.84 4.96 -2.75
CA VAL A 72 -11.27 4.28 -1.60
C VAL A 72 -12.12 4.57 -0.38
N TYR A 73 -12.80 3.54 0.12
CA TYR A 73 -13.60 3.55 1.32
C TYR A 73 -12.79 2.94 2.46
N ILE A 74 -12.79 3.60 3.62
CA ILE A 74 -12.00 3.18 4.76
C ILE A 74 -12.91 3.16 5.97
N SER A 75 -12.92 2.01 6.63
CA SER A 75 -13.57 1.81 7.92
C SER A 75 -12.53 1.32 8.89
N ALA A 76 -12.50 1.89 10.10
CA ALA A 76 -11.56 1.44 11.11
C ALA A 76 -12.20 1.45 12.49
N THR A 77 -11.85 0.44 13.27
CA THR A 77 -12.32 0.26 14.64
C THR A 77 -11.12 -0.01 15.54
N PRO A 78 -10.81 0.88 16.50
CA PRO A 78 -11.38 2.22 16.74
C PRO A 78 -11.01 3.26 15.66
N LEU A 79 -11.53 4.49 15.76
CA LEU A 79 -11.30 5.56 14.77
C LEU A 79 -9.81 5.73 14.40
N THR A 80 -9.52 5.80 13.11
CA THR A 80 -8.19 6.06 12.56
C THR A 80 -7.89 7.55 12.42
N GLU A 81 -6.60 7.88 12.42
CA GLU A 81 -6.09 9.19 12.03
C GLU A 81 -6.20 9.45 10.52
N ILE A 82 -6.09 10.72 10.13
CA ILE A 82 -6.13 11.20 8.72
C ILE A 82 -5.06 10.51 7.86
N ASP A 83 -3.91 10.21 8.45
CA ASP A 83 -2.76 9.61 7.76
C ASP A 83 -3.06 8.24 7.16
N MET A 84 -3.94 7.45 7.80
CA MET A 84 -4.36 6.16 7.26
C MET A 84 -5.20 6.33 5.98
N GLN A 85 -5.98 7.41 5.90
CA GLN A 85 -6.80 7.68 4.72
C GLN A 85 -5.96 8.07 3.50
N ALA A 86 -4.96 8.91 3.71
CA ALA A 86 -3.99 9.23 2.67
C ALA A 86 -3.21 7.98 2.23
N SER A 87 -2.73 7.19 3.19
CA SER A 87 -1.97 5.97 2.92
C SER A 87 -2.74 4.97 2.08
N ALA A 88 -4.03 4.77 2.34
CA ALA A 88 -4.87 3.84 1.58
C ALA A 88 -5.11 4.29 0.13
N ARG A 89 -5.27 5.59 -0.11
CA ARG A 89 -5.38 6.12 -1.48
C ARG A 89 -4.09 5.94 -2.25
N THR A 90 -2.95 6.28 -1.64
CA THR A 90 -1.64 6.02 -2.24
C THR A 90 -1.45 4.53 -2.52
N ALA A 91 -1.77 3.67 -1.56
CA ALA A 91 -1.68 2.21 -1.71
C ALA A 91 -2.50 1.69 -2.91
N ALA A 92 -3.74 2.17 -3.07
CA ALA A 92 -4.60 1.77 -4.19
C ALA A 92 -4.03 2.16 -5.56
N ILE A 93 -3.49 3.38 -5.66
CA ILE A 93 -2.84 3.87 -6.89
C ILE A 93 -1.60 3.03 -7.19
N ILE A 94 -0.68 2.89 -6.23
CA ILE A 94 0.57 2.16 -6.41
C ILE A 94 0.32 0.70 -6.76
N ALA A 95 -0.55 0.01 -6.01
CA ALA A 95 -0.85 -1.40 -6.25
C ALA A 95 -1.40 -1.63 -7.67
N SER A 96 -2.31 -0.77 -8.13
CA SER A 96 -2.90 -0.88 -9.46
C SER A 96 -1.88 -0.59 -10.55
N THR A 97 -1.15 0.52 -10.42
CA THR A 97 -0.16 0.95 -11.41
C THR A 97 0.98 -0.07 -11.55
N VAL A 98 1.48 -0.62 -10.44
CA VAL A 98 2.54 -1.65 -10.44
C VAL A 98 2.06 -2.92 -11.15
N LEU A 99 0.78 -3.27 -11.04
CA LEU A 99 0.18 -4.41 -11.74
C LEU A 99 -0.25 -4.08 -13.18
N GLY A 100 -0.10 -2.84 -13.64
CA GLY A 100 -0.55 -2.40 -14.96
C GLY A 100 -2.07 -2.25 -15.09
N GLU A 101 -2.79 -2.15 -13.98
CA GLU A 101 -4.23 -1.95 -13.93
C GLU A 101 -4.59 -0.46 -13.78
N ASN A 102 -5.76 -0.07 -14.27
CA ASN A 102 -6.25 1.29 -14.10
C ASN A 102 -6.88 1.45 -12.69
N PRO A 103 -6.31 2.27 -11.79
CA PRO A 103 -6.84 2.43 -10.45
C PRO A 103 -8.27 2.98 -10.41
N LEU A 104 -8.69 3.71 -11.46
CA LEU A 104 -10.03 4.30 -11.57
C LEU A 104 -11.11 3.30 -12.01
N ALA A 105 -10.72 2.09 -12.43
CA ALA A 105 -11.64 1.05 -12.88
C ALA A 105 -12.16 0.15 -11.73
N MET A 106 -11.75 0.41 -10.49
CA MET A 106 -12.06 -0.42 -9.32
C MET A 106 -12.40 0.44 -8.11
N ASP A 107 -13.25 -0.07 -7.23
CA ASP A 107 -13.47 0.51 -5.90
C ASP A 107 -12.77 -0.35 -4.85
N TYR A 108 -12.20 0.31 -3.83
CA TYR A 108 -11.37 -0.27 -2.79
C TYR A 108 -12.05 -0.08 -1.45
N TYR A 109 -12.32 -1.18 -0.74
CA TYR A 109 -12.88 -1.14 0.60
C TYR A 109 -11.85 -1.67 1.57
N VAL A 110 -11.33 -0.79 2.42
CA VAL A 110 -10.32 -1.09 3.43
C VAL A 110 -10.98 -1.08 4.79
N SER A 111 -10.88 -2.19 5.51
CA SER A 111 -11.32 -2.32 6.89
C SER A 111 -10.11 -2.59 7.77
N VAL A 112 -9.96 -1.83 8.84
CA VAL A 112 -8.85 -1.96 9.79
C VAL A 112 -9.40 -2.24 11.18
N GLU A 113 -8.98 -3.35 11.77
CA GLU A 113 -9.36 -3.76 13.12
C GLU A 113 -8.10 -3.82 13.98
N SER A 114 -8.06 -3.05 15.06
CA SER A 114 -6.92 -3.05 15.99
C SER A 114 -7.38 -3.16 17.44
N PRO A 115 -6.62 -3.86 18.30
CA PRO A 115 -6.84 -3.83 19.74
C PRO A 115 -6.40 -2.50 20.39
N SER A 116 -5.65 -1.64 19.69
CA SER A 116 -5.18 -0.35 20.20
C SER A 116 -6.21 0.76 20.02
N ILE A 117 -6.32 1.66 21.03
CA ILE A 117 -7.29 2.78 21.07
C ILE A 117 -7.05 3.80 19.94
N ILE A 118 -5.80 3.94 19.49
CA ILE A 118 -5.41 4.81 18.38
C ILE A 118 -4.78 3.94 17.30
N ILE A 119 -5.34 4.00 16.09
CA ILE A 119 -4.75 3.46 14.87
C ILE A 119 -4.24 4.67 14.08
N GLY A 120 -3.01 5.06 14.37
CA GLY A 120 -2.42 6.31 13.92
C GLY A 120 -1.10 6.08 13.20
N GLY A 121 -1.00 6.56 11.97
CA GLY A 121 0.25 6.68 11.23
C GLY A 121 0.32 5.87 9.93
N PRO A 122 1.15 6.33 8.97
CA PRO A 122 1.24 5.75 7.62
C PRO A 122 1.95 4.40 7.57
N SER A 123 2.34 3.86 8.73
CA SER A 123 3.27 2.72 8.84
C SER A 123 2.73 1.36 8.37
N ALA A 124 1.43 1.28 8.08
CA ALA A 124 0.79 0.12 7.45
C ALA A 124 0.66 0.26 5.92
N GLY A 125 1.16 1.36 5.35
CA GLY A 125 1.02 1.67 3.92
C GLY A 125 1.56 0.56 3.02
N ALA A 126 2.78 0.07 3.26
CA ALA A 126 3.37 -1.01 2.46
C ALA A 126 2.56 -2.32 2.56
N ALA A 127 2.11 -2.67 3.77
CA ALA A 127 1.28 -3.86 3.99
C ALA A 127 -0.05 -3.76 3.23
N LEU A 128 -0.73 -2.62 3.34
CA LEU A 128 -1.99 -2.34 2.66
C LEU A 128 -1.84 -2.40 1.14
N THR A 129 -0.76 -1.83 0.58
CA THR A 129 -0.47 -1.91 -0.85
C THR A 129 -0.34 -3.36 -1.31
N LEU A 130 0.39 -4.21 -0.57
CA LEU A 130 0.53 -5.63 -0.91
C LEU A 130 -0.79 -6.42 -0.76
N ALA A 131 -1.63 -6.08 0.22
CA ALA A 131 -2.97 -6.67 0.33
C ALA A 131 -3.86 -6.31 -0.87
N ILE A 132 -3.82 -5.06 -1.33
CA ILE A 132 -4.50 -4.63 -2.55
C ILE A 132 -3.92 -5.37 -3.77
N MET A 133 -2.60 -5.46 -3.90
CA MET A 133 -1.95 -6.21 -4.98
C MET A 133 -2.39 -7.68 -4.99
N SER A 134 -2.45 -8.33 -3.83
CA SER A 134 -2.97 -9.70 -3.69
C SER A 134 -4.44 -9.81 -4.13
N ALA A 135 -5.27 -8.85 -3.75
CA ALA A 135 -6.68 -8.84 -4.10
C ALA A 135 -6.94 -8.59 -5.60
N ILE A 136 -6.07 -7.82 -6.28
CA ILE A 136 -6.15 -7.57 -7.72
C ILE A 136 -5.57 -8.74 -8.53
N SER A 137 -4.34 -9.15 -8.19
CA SER A 137 -3.55 -10.12 -8.98
C SER A 137 -3.92 -11.58 -8.73
N GLU A 138 -4.73 -11.83 -7.70
CA GLU A 138 -5.13 -13.14 -7.26
C GLU A 138 -4.06 -14.02 -6.61
N TYR A 139 -2.85 -13.48 -6.40
CA TYR A 139 -1.77 -14.17 -5.68
C TYR A 139 -2.06 -14.23 -4.17
N PRO A 140 -1.94 -15.40 -3.53
CA PRO A 140 -2.18 -15.53 -2.10
C PRO A 140 -1.09 -14.83 -1.28
N VAL A 141 -1.48 -14.31 -0.11
CA VAL A 141 -0.54 -13.75 0.87
C VAL A 141 0.16 -14.88 1.62
N ASN A 142 1.48 -14.80 1.74
CA ASN A 142 2.26 -15.67 2.60
C ASN A 142 2.03 -15.33 4.07
N SER A 143 1.27 -16.17 4.77
CA SER A 143 0.90 -15.97 6.18
C SER A 143 2.07 -16.04 7.16
N SER A 144 3.28 -16.41 6.71
CA SER A 144 4.49 -16.44 7.54
C SER A 144 5.34 -15.18 7.42
N VAL A 145 4.93 -14.23 6.57
CA VAL A 145 5.67 -12.99 6.29
C VAL A 145 4.84 -11.80 6.75
N MET A 146 5.47 -10.88 7.46
CA MET A 146 4.85 -9.64 7.91
C MET A 146 5.74 -8.46 7.53
N ILE A 147 5.14 -7.28 7.30
CA ILE A 147 5.84 -6.09 6.87
C ILE A 147 5.38 -4.87 7.65
N THR A 148 6.30 -3.94 7.90
CA THR A 148 5.98 -2.56 8.31
C THR A 148 6.66 -1.58 7.37
N GLY A 149 6.04 -0.41 7.14
CA GLY A 149 6.62 0.62 6.30
C GLY A 149 5.56 1.59 5.78
N MET A 150 5.95 2.86 5.64
CA MET A 150 5.14 3.83 4.90
C MET A 150 5.27 3.54 3.41
N ILE A 151 4.19 3.70 2.64
CA ILE A 151 4.27 3.66 1.18
C ILE A 151 4.37 5.08 0.64
N ASN A 152 5.42 5.35 -0.13
CA ASN A 152 5.60 6.61 -0.81
C ASN A 152 4.88 6.61 -2.18
N PRO A 153 4.55 7.79 -2.75
CA PRO A 153 3.91 7.89 -4.06
C PRO A 153 4.73 7.37 -5.25
N ASP A 154 6.01 7.03 -5.05
CA ASP A 154 6.89 6.41 -6.05
C ASP A 154 7.02 4.88 -5.86
N GLY A 155 6.30 4.30 -4.90
CA GLY A 155 6.36 2.87 -4.58
C GLY A 155 7.52 2.47 -3.65
N THR A 156 8.35 3.40 -3.19
CA THR A 156 9.38 3.14 -2.18
C THR A 156 8.78 2.99 -0.79
N ILE A 157 9.48 2.24 0.07
CA ILE A 157 9.07 1.97 1.44
C ILE A 157 9.81 2.91 2.38
N GLY A 158 9.05 3.81 3.02
CA GLY A 158 9.55 4.84 3.93
C GLY A 158 9.68 4.37 5.38
N PRO A 159 10.47 5.12 6.19
CA PRO A 159 10.79 4.75 7.55
C PRO A 159 9.59 4.84 8.49
N VAL A 160 9.62 4.07 9.57
CA VAL A 160 8.57 4.01 10.59
C VAL A 160 9.15 3.98 12.01
N GLY A 161 8.34 4.39 12.98
CA GLY A 161 8.66 4.28 14.41
C GLY A 161 8.35 2.90 15.00
N GLY A 162 9.00 2.59 16.12
CA GLY A 162 8.73 1.41 16.95
C GLY A 162 9.00 0.08 16.26
N VAL A 163 10.06 0.00 15.43
CA VAL A 163 10.37 -1.19 14.63
C VAL A 163 10.68 -2.39 15.51
N LYS A 164 11.35 -2.19 16.65
CA LYS A 164 11.66 -3.24 17.62
C LYS A 164 10.38 -3.82 18.23
N GLU A 165 9.47 -2.98 18.70
CA GLU A 165 8.20 -3.40 19.30
C GLU A 165 7.32 -4.12 18.27
N LYS A 166 7.35 -3.66 17.01
CA LYS A 166 6.65 -4.32 15.90
C LYS A 166 7.25 -5.68 15.55
N LEU A 167 8.57 -5.82 15.59
CA LEU A 167 9.26 -7.11 15.42
C LEU A 167 8.89 -8.09 16.55
N GLU A 168 8.81 -7.61 17.80
CA GLU A 168 8.33 -8.41 18.92
C GLU A 168 6.88 -8.86 18.73
N ALA A 169 6.01 -7.97 18.24
CA ALA A 169 4.63 -8.32 17.88
C ALA A 169 4.61 -9.39 16.78
N ALA A 170 5.39 -9.23 15.71
CA ALA A 170 5.50 -10.19 14.63
C ALA A 170 5.98 -11.57 15.14
N ALA A 171 6.97 -11.60 16.02
CA ALA A 171 7.44 -12.82 16.68
C ALA A 171 6.34 -13.47 17.52
N SER A 172 5.60 -12.68 18.30
CA SER A 172 4.49 -13.17 19.12
C SER A 172 3.33 -13.74 18.28
N ALA A 173 3.17 -13.24 17.05
CA ALA A 173 2.20 -13.71 16.08
C ALA A 173 2.67 -14.95 15.29
N GLY A 174 3.87 -15.47 15.58
CA GLY A 174 4.43 -16.65 14.93
C GLY A 174 5.02 -16.40 13.53
N MET A 175 5.25 -15.14 13.15
CA MET A 175 5.82 -14.79 11.85
C MET A 175 7.25 -15.33 11.71
N LYS A 176 7.63 -15.75 10.51
CA LYS A 176 8.97 -16.27 10.20
C LYS A 176 9.86 -15.22 9.58
N ILE A 177 9.29 -14.32 8.79
CA ILE A 177 10.00 -13.24 8.13
C ILE A 177 9.33 -11.92 8.48
N PHE A 178 10.15 -10.93 8.85
CA PHE A 178 9.70 -9.57 9.12
C PHE A 178 10.43 -8.59 8.20
N LEU A 179 9.67 -7.96 7.31
CA LEU A 179 10.18 -6.98 6.36
C LEU A 179 10.16 -5.59 6.99
N VAL A 180 11.30 -4.91 6.95
CA VAL A 180 11.46 -3.54 7.48
C VAL A 180 11.98 -2.60 6.40
N PRO A 181 11.73 -1.29 6.50
CA PRO A 181 12.27 -0.33 5.54
C PRO A 181 13.80 -0.36 5.52
N VAL A 182 14.39 -0.16 4.34
CA VAL A 182 15.83 -0.11 4.16
C VAL A 182 16.48 0.94 5.08
N GLY A 183 17.59 0.57 5.73
CA GLY A 183 18.29 1.42 6.69
C GLY A 183 17.67 1.44 8.10
N GLN A 184 16.65 0.63 8.37
CA GLN A 184 16.03 0.48 9.69
C GLN A 184 16.34 -0.85 10.39
N SER A 185 17.28 -1.65 9.87
CA SER A 185 17.80 -2.83 10.56
C SER A 185 18.53 -2.53 11.87
N VAL A 186 19.01 -1.29 12.08
CA VAL A 186 19.64 -0.86 13.33
C VAL A 186 18.86 0.30 13.93
N VAL A 187 18.36 0.11 15.15
CA VAL A 187 17.59 1.13 15.88
C VAL A 187 18.35 1.61 17.12
N GLN A 188 18.10 2.85 17.52
CA GLN A 188 18.61 3.41 18.77
C GLN A 188 17.51 3.41 19.82
N GLU A 189 17.78 2.77 20.96
CA GLU A 189 16.86 2.73 22.09
C GLU A 189 17.50 3.39 23.31
N ASN A 190 16.69 4.15 24.04
CA ASN A 190 17.12 4.84 25.25
C ASN A 190 16.76 3.99 26.47
N ILE A 191 17.74 3.23 26.98
CA ILE A 191 17.54 2.41 28.17
C ILE A 191 17.66 3.30 29.42
N VAL A 192 16.64 3.28 30.27
CA VAL A 192 16.59 4.08 31.50
C VAL A 192 17.07 3.24 32.69
N GLU A 193 18.31 3.45 33.12
CA GLU A 193 18.82 2.89 34.37
C GLU A 193 18.33 3.73 35.55
N ARG A 194 17.60 3.11 36.49
CA ARG A 194 17.18 3.77 37.73
C ARG A 194 18.15 3.36 38.86
N ARG A 195 18.85 4.33 39.43
CA ARG A 195 19.67 4.13 40.64
C ARG A 195 19.12 4.96 41.78
N ARG A 196 18.79 4.29 42.89
CA ARG A 196 18.37 4.95 44.13
C ARG A 196 19.61 5.24 44.98
N ILE A 197 19.86 6.52 45.27
CA ILE A 197 20.93 6.96 46.16
C ILE A 197 20.26 7.76 47.29
N GLY A 198 20.06 7.11 48.44
CA GLY A 198 19.34 7.70 49.57
C GLY A 198 17.88 8.07 49.21
N PRO A 199 17.44 9.33 49.45
CA PRO A 199 16.10 9.79 49.09
C PRO A 199 15.93 10.09 47.60
N PHE A 200 17.01 10.07 46.80
CA PHE A 200 16.96 10.44 45.39
C PHE A 200 16.88 9.21 44.47
N ILE A 201 16.07 9.32 43.41
CA ILE A 201 16.03 8.37 42.29
C ILE A 201 16.70 9.05 41.10
N ILE A 202 17.88 8.56 40.73
CA ILE A 202 18.61 9.03 39.54
C ILE A 202 18.19 8.15 38.36
N ARG A 203 17.70 8.79 37.29
CA ARG A 203 17.40 8.13 36.02
C ARG A 203 18.55 8.47 35.05
N THR A 204 19.35 7.49 34.70
CA THR A 204 20.39 7.63 33.67
C THR A 204 19.85 7.04 32.37
N VAL A 205 19.75 7.87 31.33
CA VAL A 205 19.35 7.42 30.00
C VAL A 205 20.60 7.09 29.19
N LYS A 206 20.73 5.84 28.75
CA LYS A 206 21.85 5.40 27.90
C LYS A 206 21.30 5.00 26.53
N PRO A 207 21.76 5.65 25.44
CA PRO A 207 21.42 5.21 24.10
C PRO A 207 22.18 3.92 23.79
N VAL A 208 21.45 2.88 23.38
CA VAL A 208 21.99 1.59 22.96
C VAL A 208 21.56 1.34 21.52
N LYS A 209 22.51 0.94 20.68
CA LYS A 209 22.23 0.50 19.31
C LYS A 209 21.82 -0.96 19.36
N ILE A 210 20.69 -1.29 18.74
CA ILE A 210 20.16 -2.64 18.65
C ILE A 210 20.12 -3.03 17.17
N ASP A 211 20.80 -4.13 16.85
CA ASP A 211 20.70 -4.79 15.55
C ASP A 211 19.45 -5.67 15.56
N LEU A 212 18.47 -5.31 14.74
CA LEU A 212 17.20 -6.02 14.63
C LEU A 212 17.34 -7.37 13.92
N VAL A 213 18.35 -7.56 13.08
CA VAL A 213 18.62 -8.85 12.42
C VAL A 213 19.07 -9.86 13.48
N GLU A 214 20.00 -9.48 14.35
CA GLU A 214 20.42 -10.35 15.45
C GLU A 214 19.30 -10.54 16.48
N TYR A 215 18.59 -9.47 16.81
CA TYR A 215 17.48 -9.51 17.76
C TYR A 215 16.34 -10.40 17.27
N GLY A 216 15.91 -10.23 16.02
CA GLY A 216 14.88 -11.06 15.39
C GLY A 216 15.28 -12.53 15.38
N ARG A 217 16.54 -12.84 15.06
CA ARG A 217 17.04 -14.23 15.10
C ARG A 217 16.89 -14.88 16.48
N LYS A 218 17.10 -14.12 17.57
CA LYS A 218 16.87 -14.59 18.95
C LYS A 218 15.39 -14.87 19.23
N LEU A 219 14.49 -14.12 18.58
CA LEU A 219 13.04 -14.31 18.65
C LEU A 219 12.51 -15.37 17.66
N GLY A 220 13.38 -15.95 16.80
CA GLY A 220 12.99 -16.91 15.79
C GLY A 220 12.39 -16.30 14.51
N VAL A 221 12.66 -15.01 14.24
CA VAL A 221 12.17 -14.25 13.09
C VAL A 221 13.35 -13.74 12.25
N THR A 222 13.33 -13.97 10.95
CA THR A 222 14.30 -13.40 10.01
C THR A 222 13.89 -11.98 9.63
N VAL A 223 14.73 -10.99 9.93
CA VAL A 223 14.49 -9.60 9.52
C VAL A 223 15.16 -9.35 8.17
N ILE A 224 14.42 -8.78 7.23
CA ILE A 224 14.90 -8.44 5.89
C ILE A 224 14.58 -6.98 5.60
N GLU A 225 15.57 -6.23 5.14
CA GLU A 225 15.35 -4.86 4.67
C GLU A 225 14.80 -4.87 3.25
N VAL A 226 13.79 -4.03 3.00
CA VAL A 226 13.19 -3.85 1.68
C VAL A 226 13.11 -2.35 1.34
N SER A 227 13.38 -2.03 0.09
CA SER A 227 13.45 -0.65 -0.41
C SER A 227 12.14 -0.18 -1.07
N ASN A 228 11.40 -1.09 -1.70
CA ASN A 228 10.22 -0.78 -2.48
C ASN A 228 9.20 -1.93 -2.49
N ILE A 229 8.00 -1.65 -3.02
CA ILE A 229 6.90 -2.59 -3.01
C ILE A 229 7.09 -3.81 -3.92
N ILE A 230 7.82 -3.66 -5.02
CA ILE A 230 8.13 -4.74 -5.95
C ILE A 230 9.02 -5.78 -5.28
N GLU A 231 10.04 -5.30 -4.55
CA GLU A 231 10.91 -6.16 -3.73
C GLU A 231 10.12 -6.86 -2.63
N ALA A 232 9.26 -6.13 -1.89
CA ALA A 232 8.44 -6.70 -0.84
C ALA A 232 7.42 -7.74 -1.34
N ALA A 233 6.89 -7.56 -2.57
CA ALA A 233 5.96 -8.50 -3.20
C ALA A 233 6.58 -9.88 -3.45
N LYS A 234 7.89 -9.96 -3.68
CA LYS A 234 8.61 -11.26 -3.81
C LYS A 234 8.47 -12.10 -2.56
N TYR A 235 8.52 -11.48 -1.38
CA TYR A 235 8.43 -12.19 -0.10
C TYR A 235 6.98 -12.45 0.30
N LEU A 236 6.12 -11.44 0.24
CA LEU A 236 4.75 -11.53 0.75
C LEU A 236 3.80 -12.24 -0.23
N LEU A 237 3.97 -12.05 -1.53
CA LEU A 237 3.05 -12.57 -2.56
C LEU A 237 3.68 -13.66 -3.44
N ASN A 238 4.98 -13.96 -3.23
CA ASN A 238 5.75 -14.83 -4.11
C ASN A 238 5.65 -14.43 -5.59
N MET A 239 5.63 -13.11 -5.82
CA MET A 239 5.40 -12.52 -7.13
C MET A 239 6.68 -11.86 -7.63
N GLU A 240 7.12 -12.26 -8.82
CA GLU A 240 8.16 -11.57 -9.56
C GLU A 240 7.53 -10.62 -10.57
N ILE A 241 7.61 -9.33 -10.28
CA ILE A 241 7.15 -8.29 -11.20
C ILE A 241 8.37 -7.83 -11.99
N ALA A 242 8.41 -8.17 -13.26
CA ALA A 242 9.39 -7.58 -14.16
C ALA A 242 9.13 -6.07 -14.24
N GLU A 243 10.15 -5.26 -14.03
CA GLU A 243 10.08 -3.84 -14.38
C GLU A 243 9.79 -3.77 -15.88
N LYS A 244 8.53 -3.49 -16.24
CA LYS A 244 8.22 -3.19 -17.63
C LYS A 244 8.93 -1.88 -17.96
N PRO A 245 9.77 -1.83 -19.01
CA PRO A 245 10.17 -0.57 -19.57
C PRO A 245 8.88 0.20 -19.85
N ILE A 246 8.83 1.46 -19.43
CA ILE A 246 7.74 2.31 -19.83
C ILE A 246 7.81 2.34 -21.37
N GLU A 247 6.69 2.05 -22.03
CA GLU A 247 6.58 2.06 -23.49
C GLU A 247 5.63 3.21 -23.85
N ASP A 248 6.20 4.23 -24.51
CA ASP A 248 5.55 5.24 -25.36
C ASP A 248 4.11 5.61 -24.99
N ILE A 249 3.92 6.22 -23.81
CA ILE A 249 2.66 6.89 -23.45
C ILE A 249 2.72 8.36 -23.91
N GLU A 250 1.98 8.70 -24.98
CA GLU A 250 1.88 10.07 -25.48
C GLU A 250 0.84 10.87 -24.65
N LEU A 251 1.29 11.53 -23.58
CA LEU A 251 0.46 12.40 -22.74
C LEU A 251 0.37 13.83 -23.31
N LYS A 252 -0.85 14.29 -23.60
CA LYS A 252 -1.11 15.70 -24.00
C LYS A 252 -1.12 16.62 -22.78
N LEU A 253 0.04 17.16 -22.43
CA LEU A 253 0.21 18.11 -21.33
C LEU A 253 0.03 19.57 -21.78
N SER A 254 -0.58 20.40 -20.92
CA SER A 254 -0.60 21.85 -21.09
C SER A 254 0.80 22.46 -20.93
N ASP A 255 1.04 23.63 -21.50
CA ASP A 255 2.36 24.29 -21.39
C ASP A 255 2.74 24.64 -19.95
N GLN A 256 1.73 24.94 -19.12
CA GLN A 256 1.93 25.17 -17.68
C GLN A 256 2.38 23.89 -16.96
N ALA A 257 1.78 22.74 -17.28
CA ALA A 257 2.18 21.45 -16.74
C ALA A 257 3.61 21.11 -17.17
N LYS A 258 3.96 21.31 -18.45
CA LYS A 258 5.32 21.11 -18.97
C LYS A 258 6.35 21.99 -18.24
N SER A 259 6.04 23.26 -18.01
CA SER A 259 6.94 24.19 -17.32
C SER A 259 7.22 23.77 -15.86
N LEU A 260 6.17 23.39 -15.12
CA LEU A 260 6.31 22.89 -13.75
C LEU A 260 7.14 21.61 -13.71
N LEU A 261 6.92 20.73 -14.68
CA LEU A 261 7.66 19.49 -14.81
C LEU A 261 9.15 19.71 -15.01
N THR A 262 9.50 20.55 -15.97
CA THR A 262 10.89 20.88 -16.29
C THR A 262 11.58 21.46 -15.06
N LYS A 263 10.88 22.31 -14.30
CA LYS A 263 11.40 22.85 -13.04
C LYS A 263 11.68 21.76 -12.00
N GLN A 264 10.75 20.82 -11.81
CA GLN A 264 10.96 19.70 -10.88
C GLN A 264 12.10 18.79 -11.32
N ILE A 265 12.25 18.52 -12.62
CA ILE A 265 13.34 17.68 -13.14
C ILE A 265 14.71 18.33 -12.88
N VAL A 266 14.83 19.65 -13.09
CA VAL A 266 16.06 20.38 -12.81
C VAL A 266 16.39 20.36 -11.31
N GLU A 267 15.38 20.57 -10.46
CA GLU A 267 15.55 20.53 -9.01
C GLU A 267 15.98 19.14 -8.53
N PHE A 268 15.30 18.09 -9.00
CA PHE A 268 15.67 16.70 -8.72
C PHE A 268 17.10 16.40 -9.17
N LYS A 269 17.50 16.84 -10.36
CA LYS A 269 18.88 16.68 -10.87
C LYS A 269 19.90 17.30 -9.93
N ASN A 270 19.67 18.53 -9.48
CA ASN A 270 20.60 19.22 -8.61
C ASN A 270 20.74 18.50 -7.26
N THR A 271 19.61 18.06 -6.69
CA THR A 271 19.61 17.27 -5.45
C THR A 271 20.32 15.93 -5.64
N TYR A 272 20.08 15.25 -6.76
CA TYR A 272 20.73 13.98 -7.08
C TYR A 272 22.25 14.11 -7.20
N GLU A 273 22.75 15.12 -7.93
CA GLU A 273 24.19 15.37 -8.07
C GLU A 273 24.83 15.77 -6.73
N ASP A 274 24.14 16.55 -5.88
CA ASP A 274 24.61 16.86 -4.52
C ASP A 274 24.73 15.58 -3.67
N ILE A 275 23.69 14.74 -3.64
CA ILE A 275 23.69 13.45 -2.94
C ILE A 275 24.83 12.56 -3.47
N LYS A 276 24.96 12.40 -4.78
CA LYS A 276 26.00 11.61 -5.44
C LYS A 276 27.41 12.11 -5.07
N SER A 277 27.60 13.43 -5.01
CA SER A 277 28.89 14.03 -4.64
C SER A 277 29.27 13.76 -3.18
N ARG A 278 28.29 13.68 -2.28
CA ARG A 278 28.46 13.39 -0.85
C ARG A 278 28.67 11.90 -0.57
N ILE A 279 28.22 11.03 -1.45
CA ILE A 279 28.26 9.57 -1.29
C ILE A 279 29.41 8.93 -2.09
N LYS A 280 30.56 9.62 -2.23
CA LYS A 280 31.74 9.12 -2.97
C LYS A 280 32.36 7.82 -2.42
N GLU A 281 31.93 7.33 -1.26
CA GLU A 281 32.49 6.15 -0.57
C GLU A 281 31.45 5.08 -0.17
N ALA A 282 30.21 5.13 -0.70
CA ALA A 282 29.23 4.10 -0.34
C ALA A 282 29.60 2.71 -0.88
N SER A 283 29.51 1.71 -0.01
CA SER A 283 29.61 0.29 -0.35
C SER A 283 28.32 -0.45 0.03
N GLY A 284 28.02 -1.54 -0.68
CA GLY A 284 26.84 -2.37 -0.43
C GLY A 284 25.54 -1.77 -1.01
N VAL A 285 24.43 -1.92 -0.28
CA VAL A 285 23.05 -1.59 -0.71
C VAL A 285 22.90 -0.16 -1.24
N ILE A 286 23.63 0.80 -0.65
CA ILE A 286 23.58 2.22 -1.08
C ILE A 286 24.16 2.39 -2.49
N ALA A 287 25.20 1.64 -2.85
CA ALA A 287 25.77 1.68 -4.20
C ALA A 287 24.82 1.11 -5.25
N ASP A 288 24.04 0.07 -4.89
CA ASP A 288 23.01 -0.49 -5.77
C ASP A 288 21.84 0.47 -5.97
N VAL A 289 21.36 1.11 -4.90
CA VAL A 289 20.31 2.15 -4.99
C VAL A 289 20.80 3.33 -5.85
N LEU A 290 22.05 3.77 -5.69
CA LEU A 290 22.62 4.83 -6.52
C LEU A 290 22.75 4.41 -7.98
N ARG A 291 23.13 3.17 -8.26
CA ARG A 291 23.23 2.63 -9.63
C ARG A 291 21.86 2.54 -10.30
N GLU A 292 20.84 2.10 -9.57
CA GLU A 292 19.44 2.09 -10.03
C GLU A 292 18.92 3.50 -10.28
N ALA A 293 19.20 4.44 -9.38
CA ALA A 293 18.87 5.85 -9.56
C ALA A 293 19.58 6.47 -10.78
N ASP A 294 20.86 6.17 -11.00
CA ASP A 294 21.63 6.61 -12.18
C ASP A 294 21.01 6.06 -13.48
N ALA A 295 20.59 4.79 -13.47
CA ALA A 295 19.93 4.15 -14.62
C ALA A 295 18.59 4.82 -14.93
N ARG A 296 17.73 5.00 -13.91
CA ARG A 296 16.42 5.66 -14.04
C ARG A 296 16.56 7.11 -14.50
N TYR A 297 17.53 7.85 -13.97
CA TYR A 297 17.81 9.22 -14.38
C TYR A 297 18.25 9.32 -15.85
N ARG A 298 19.16 8.44 -16.32
CA ARG A 298 19.58 8.42 -17.73
C ARG A 298 18.43 8.09 -18.66
N SER A 299 17.57 7.15 -18.28
CA SER A 299 16.35 6.84 -19.02
C SER A 299 15.45 8.08 -19.08
N ALA A 300 15.17 8.73 -17.95
CA ALA A 300 14.33 9.93 -17.90
C ALA A 300 14.89 11.09 -18.76
N LEU A 301 16.21 11.31 -18.79
CA LEU A 301 16.84 12.31 -19.65
C LEU A 301 16.68 12.01 -21.14
N LYS A 302 16.88 10.74 -21.54
CA LYS A 302 16.70 10.31 -22.93
C LYS A 302 15.27 10.58 -23.39
N LEU A 303 14.32 10.16 -22.56
CA LEU A 303 12.89 10.36 -22.75
C LEU A 303 12.52 11.85 -22.81
N SER A 304 13.09 12.68 -21.94
CA SER A 304 12.94 14.13 -21.99
C SER A 304 13.47 14.75 -23.28
N GLY A 305 14.63 14.30 -23.77
CA GLY A 305 15.23 14.78 -25.02
C GLY A 305 14.40 14.42 -26.26
N GLU A 306 13.65 13.32 -26.19
CA GLU A 306 12.71 12.86 -27.22
C GLU A 306 11.33 13.54 -27.10
N GLY A 307 11.14 14.45 -26.14
CA GLY A 307 9.85 15.09 -25.85
C GLY A 307 8.85 14.17 -25.15
N LYS A 308 9.30 12.99 -24.71
CA LYS A 308 8.52 11.91 -24.12
C LYS A 308 8.80 11.78 -22.61
N LEU A 309 8.66 12.86 -21.85
CA LEU A 309 9.01 12.96 -20.42
C LEU A 309 8.45 11.87 -19.48
N TYR A 310 7.53 11.02 -19.95
CA TYR A 310 6.83 9.98 -19.19
C TYR A 310 6.61 8.67 -19.96
N SER A 311 7.32 8.44 -21.06
CA SER A 311 7.33 7.13 -21.70
C SER A 311 8.40 6.22 -21.12
#